data_AF-A0A5Z7Y2M1-F1
#
_entry.id   AF-A0A5Z7Y2M1-F1
#
_cell.length_a   1.000
_cell.length_b   1.000
_cell.length_c   1.000
_cell.angle_alpha   90.00
_cell.angle_beta   90.00
_cell.angle_gamma   90.00
#
_symmetry.space_group_name_H-M   'P 1'
#
loop_
_entity.id
_entity.type
_entity.pdbx_description
1 polymer ?
#
loop_
_entity_poly.entity_id
_entity_poly.type
_entity_poly.pdbx_seq_one_letter_code
_entity_poly.pdbx_strand_id
1 'polypeptide(L)' 'MVSAPVLSGKVKRVNVNFDEDKHTRFKAACVRNGTSITDVINQLVDGWLKENE' A
#
# COMPACT_ATOMS: atom_id res chain seq x y z
N MET A 1 21.64 -6.34 -16.77
CA MET A 1 21.08 -6.20 -15.41
C MET A 1 19.97 -5.17 -15.50
N VAL A 2 18.73 -5.52 -15.14
CA VAL A 2 17.59 -4.61 -15.31
C VAL A 2 17.59 -3.63 -14.13
N SER A 3 17.94 -2.38 -14.39
CA SER A 3 17.95 -1.31 -13.39
C SER A 3 16.52 -1.03 -12.92
N ALA A 4 16.27 -1.18 -11.62
CA ALA A 4 15.01 -0.75 -11.01
C ALA A 4 14.92 0.79 -11.03
N PRO A 5 13.75 1.38 -11.34
CA PRO A 5 13.59 2.82 -11.34
C PRO A 5 13.73 3.33 -9.91
N VAL A 6 14.69 4.24 -9.71
CA VAL A 6 14.83 4.99 -8.45
C VAL A 6 13.64 5.94 -8.34
N LEU A 7 12.70 5.64 -7.45
CA LEU A 7 11.64 6.58 -7.08
C LEU A 7 12.28 7.74 -6.32
N SER A 8 12.75 8.73 -7.08
CA SER A 8 13.32 9.98 -6.58
C SER A 8 12.19 10.90 -6.10
N GLY A 9 11.62 10.58 -4.95
CA GLY A 9 10.65 11.40 -4.23
C GLY A 9 10.85 11.16 -2.74
N LYS A 10 10.56 12.15 -1.89
CA LYS A 10 10.71 12.05 -0.44
C LYS A 10 9.69 11.05 0.12
N VAL A 11 9.94 9.75 -0.01
CA VAL A 11 9.05 8.69 0.50
C VAL A 11 9.13 8.69 2.02
N LYS A 12 8.02 9.02 2.68
CA LYS A 12 7.87 8.88 4.13
C LYS A 12 7.11 7.59 4.46
N ARG A 13 7.60 6.83 5.43
CA ARG A 13 6.92 5.61 5.91
C ARG A 13 5.84 6.02 6.90
N VAL A 14 4.64 5.47 6.71
CA VAL A 14 3.53 5.58 7.67
C VAL A 14 3.58 4.34 8.57
N ASN A 15 3.62 4.55 9.89
CA ASN A 15 3.51 3.45 10.85
C ASN A 15 2.06 3.30 11.28
N VAL A 16 1.47 2.13 11.02
CA VAL A 16 0.07 1.82 11.32
C VAL A 16 -0.01 0.46 11.98
N ASN A 17 -0.79 0.37 13.04
CA ASN A 17 -1.10 -0.89 13.70
C ASN A 17 -2.39 -1.44 13.10
N PHE A 18 -2.32 -2.65 12.56
CA PHE A 18 -3.49 -3.41 12.14
C PHE A 18 -3.75 -4.51 13.16
N ASP A 19 -5.03 -4.79 13.39
CA ASP A 19 -5.43 -6.01 14.08
C ASP A 19 -4.92 -7.24 13.30
N GLU A 20 -4.57 -8.32 14.01
CA GLU A 20 -3.96 -9.52 13.42
C GLU A 20 -4.87 -10.18 12.37
N ASP A 21 -6.18 -10.29 12.65
CA ASP A 21 -7.14 -10.87 11.71
C ASP A 21 -7.29 -9.97 10.48
N LYS A 22 -7.32 -8.65 10.68
CA LYS A 22 -7.36 -7.67 9.59
C LYS A 22 -6.10 -7.76 8.73
N HIS A 23 -4.91 -7.80 9.32
CA HIS A 23 -3.66 -7.92 8.58
C HIS A 23 -3.60 -9.24 7.79
N THR A 24 -4.04 -10.34 8.39
CA THR A 24 -4.08 -11.66 7.74
C THR A 24 -5.01 -11.66 6.53
N ARG A 25 -6.23 -11.14 6.68
CA ARG A 25 -7.20 -11.01 5.58
C ARG A 25 -6.70 -10.08 4.49
N PHE A 26 -6.12 -8.95 4.87
CA PHE A 26 -5.59 -7.96 3.93
C PHE A 26 -4.45 -8.54 3.10
N LYS A 27 -3.51 -9.24 3.75
CA LYS A 27 -2.43 -9.96 3.08
C LYS A 27 -2.97 -11.03 2.13
N ALA A 28 -3.92 -11.85 2.57
CA ALA A 28 -4.52 -12.89 1.73
C ALA A 28 -5.24 -12.29 0.50
N ALA A 29 -5.95 -11.18 0.68
CA ALA A 29 -6.61 -10.48 -0.42
C ALA A 29 -5.60 -9.87 -1.41
N CYS A 30 -4.50 -9.30 -0.93
CA CYS A 30 -3.43 -8.78 -1.79
C CYS A 30 -2.83 -9.90 -2.65
N VAL A 31 -2.51 -11.05 -2.04
CA VAL A 31 -1.98 -12.22 -2.75
C VAL A 31 -2.98 -12.73 -3.81
N ARG A 32 -4.27 -12.82 -3.47
CA ARG A 32 -5.31 -13.27 -4.39
C ARG A 32 -5.49 -12.37 -5.60
N ASN A 33 -5.33 -11.05 -5.42
CA ASN A 33 -5.47 -10.06 -6.49
C ASN A 33 -4.15 -9.77 -7.21
N GLY A 34 -3.04 -10.44 -6.85
CA GLY A 34 -1.73 -10.20 -7.45
C GLY A 34 -1.17 -8.80 -7.18
N THR A 35 -1.61 -8.14 -6.12
CA THR A 35 -1.17 -6.79 -5.73
C THR A 35 -0.36 -6.81 -4.43
N SER A 36 0.37 -5.73 -4.17
CA SER A 36 1.16 -5.55 -2.95
C SER A 36 0.39 -4.75 -1.91
N ILE A 37 0.59 -5.06 -0.62
CA ILE A 37 -0.03 -4.31 0.49
C ILE A 37 0.21 -2.80 0.34
N THR A 38 1.43 -2.39 -0.01
CA THR A 38 1.78 -0.98 -0.23
C THR A 38 0.99 -0.34 -1.38
N ASP A 39 0.75 -1.08 -2.47
CA ASP A 39 0.00 -0.60 -3.62
C ASP A 39 -1.46 -0.34 -3.23
N VAL A 40 -2.10 -1.33 -2.58
CA VAL A 40 -3.47 -1.21 -2.08
C VAL A 40 -3.61 -0.07 -1.08
N ILE A 41 -2.68 0.07 -0.13
CA ILE A 41 -2.71 1.17 0.85
C ILE A 41 -2.55 2.53 0.16
N ASN A 42 -1.65 2.66 -0.81
CA ASN A 42 -1.53 3.92 -1.57
C ASN A 42 -2.82 4.23 -2.32
N GLN A 43 -3.43 3.25 -3.02
CA GLN A 43 -4.70 3.48 -3.71
C GLN A 43 -5.83 3.89 -2.77
N LEU A 44 -5.90 3.29 -1.57
CA LEU A 44 -6.89 3.68 -0.55
C LEU A 44 -6.64 5.10 -0.04
N VAL A 45 -5.39 5.49 0.16
CA VAL A 45 -5.02 6.86 0.56
C VAL A 45 -5.34 7.86 -0.55
N ASP A 46 -4.96 7.60 -1.80
CA ASP A 46 -5.27 8.45 -2.95
C ASP A 46 -6.79 8.64 -3.11
N GLY A 47 -7.56 7.56 -3.00
CA GLY A 47 -9.02 7.61 -3.04
C GLY A 47 -9.58 8.49 -1.93
N TRP A 48 -9.08 8.32 -0.71
CA TRP A 48 -9.50 9.13 0.43
C TRP A 48 -9.15 10.61 0.26
N LEU A 49 -7.94 10.93 -0.19
CA LEU A 49 -7.51 12.31 -0.45
C LEU A 49 -8.39 12.99 -1.50
N LYS A 50 -8.70 12.29 -2.61
CA LYS A 50 -9.56 12.83 -3.68
C LYS A 50 -10.95 13.23 -3.20
N GLU A 51 -11.48 12.59 -2.16
CA GLU A 51 -12.79 12.91 -1.60
C GLU A 51 -12.74 13.99 -0.50
N ASN A 52 -11.56 14.30 0.05
CA ASN A 52 -11.41 15.12 1.25
C ASN A 52 -10.51 16.36 1.07
N GLU A 53 -9.86 16.54 -0.09
CA GLU A 53 -9.20 17.78 -0.54
C GLU A 53 -10.08 18.55 -1.54
#